data_AF-A0A662KPU4-F1
#
_entry.id   AF-A0A662KPU4-F1
#
_cell.length_a   1.000
_cell.length_b   1.000
_cell.length_c   1.000
_cell.angle_alpha   90.00
_cell.angle_beta   90.00
_cell.angle_gamma   90.00
#
_symmetry.space_group_name_H-M   'P 1'
#
loop_
_entity.id
_entity.type
_entity.pdbx_description
1 polymer ?
#
loop_
_entity_poly.entity_id
_entity_poly.type
_entity_poly.pdbx_seq_one_letter_code
_entity_poly.pdbx_strand_id
1 'polypeptide(L)'
;MNKKEIERKIDLLKRRERLILRASIVIVFVLVLLVLLTILAIYYTQTGYSIVQKLPLSLPMLCNVVSVIVVSLIILIIVIHIVFRRKIENLKIAMKPKPIIYKGKKLYTFTYPEGARGGIFSKTIIEIDDSTAVNVRCQVIKPEDLWR
;
A
#
# COMPACT_ATOMS: atom_id res chain seq x y z
N MET A 1 -6.15 -16.81 -8.49
CA MET A 1 -4.87 -16.15 -8.17
C MET A 1 -4.33 -16.79 -6.91
N ASN A 2 -3.15 -17.40 -6.97
CA ASN A 2 -2.63 -18.25 -5.89
C ASN A 2 -2.13 -17.38 -4.72
N LYS A 3 -2.37 -17.77 -3.46
CA LYS A 3 -2.01 -16.97 -2.27
C LYS A 3 -0.51 -16.57 -2.28
N LYS A 4 0.35 -17.50 -2.69
CA LYS A 4 1.80 -17.28 -2.86
C LYS A 4 2.16 -16.22 -3.91
N GLU A 5 1.39 -16.08 -4.98
CA GLU A 5 1.63 -15.08 -6.03
C GLU A 5 1.29 -13.66 -5.55
N ILE A 6 0.24 -13.54 -4.74
CA ILE A 6 -0.20 -12.26 -4.19
C ILE A 6 0.80 -11.78 -3.13
N GLU A 7 1.30 -12.69 -2.27
CA GLU A 7 2.36 -12.38 -1.30
C GLU A 7 3.62 -11.88 -2.02
N ARG A 8 4.07 -12.58 -3.08
CA ARG A 8 5.21 -12.12 -3.90
C ARG A 8 4.99 -10.74 -4.51
N LYS A 9 3.78 -10.45 -5.02
CA LYS A 9 3.44 -9.13 -5.56
C LYS A 9 3.46 -8.03 -4.49
N ILE A 10 2.96 -8.31 -3.30
CA ILE A 10 2.98 -7.37 -2.17
C ILE A 10 4.44 -7.07 -1.76
N ASP A 11 5.29 -8.09 -1.67
CA ASP A 11 6.70 -7.90 -1.30
C ASP A 11 7.49 -7.13 -2.35
N LEU A 12 7.23 -7.39 -3.64
CA LEU A 12 7.79 -6.60 -4.75
C LEU A 12 7.37 -5.14 -4.68
N LEU A 13 6.08 -4.87 -4.41
CA LEU A 13 5.56 -3.50 -4.27
C LEU A 13 6.21 -2.78 -3.08
N LYS A 14 6.34 -3.43 -1.92
CA LYS A 14 7.03 -2.87 -0.74
C LYS A 14 8.52 -2.60 -0.99
N ARG A 15 9.19 -3.46 -1.76
CA ARG A 15 10.60 -3.24 -2.14
C ARG A 15 10.72 -2.03 -3.07
N ARG A 16 9.88 -1.95 -4.11
CA ARG A 16 9.85 -0.81 -5.03
C ARG A 16 9.52 0.51 -4.32
N GLU A 17 8.53 0.51 -3.44
CA GLU A 17 8.16 1.69 -2.64
C GLU A 17 9.36 2.19 -1.82
N ARG A 18 10.05 1.31 -1.09
CA ARG A 18 11.24 1.69 -0.31
C ARG A 18 12.37 2.24 -1.17
N LEU A 19 12.59 1.66 -2.35
CA LEU A 19 13.61 2.15 -3.28
C LEU A 19 13.27 3.55 -3.81
N ILE A 20 12.02 3.75 -4.25
CA ILE A 20 11.54 5.04 -4.76
C ILE A 20 11.61 6.10 -3.65
N LEU A 21 11.11 5.80 -2.46
CA LEU A 21 11.15 6.74 -1.33
C LEU A 21 12.59 7.11 -0.95
N ARG A 22 13.50 6.13 -0.87
CA ARG A 22 14.92 6.40 -0.60
C ARG A 22 15.54 7.27 -1.69
N ALA A 23 15.30 6.95 -2.96
CA ALA A 23 15.81 7.74 -4.08
C ALA A 23 15.26 9.18 -4.04
N SER A 24 13.96 9.35 -3.82
CA SER A 24 13.33 10.68 -3.68
C SER A 24 13.92 11.49 -2.54
N ILE A 25 14.17 10.88 -1.37
CA ILE A 25 14.80 11.56 -0.23
C ILE A 25 16.23 12.00 -0.58
N VAL A 26 17.02 11.13 -1.23
CA VAL A 26 18.38 11.47 -1.67
C VAL A 26 18.37 12.61 -2.68
N ILE A 27 17.43 12.60 -3.64
CA ILE A 27 17.28 13.68 -4.62
C ILE A 27 16.96 15.01 -3.92
N VAL A 28 16.02 15.02 -2.97
CA VAL A 28 15.69 16.23 -2.20
C VAL A 28 16.89 16.70 -1.39
N PHE A 29 17.62 15.79 -0.75
CA PHE A 29 18.82 16.13 0.02
C PHE A 29 19.91 16.76 -0.85
N VAL A 30 20.20 16.17 -2.02
CA VAL A 30 21.16 16.71 -3.00
C VAL A 30 20.71 18.08 -3.49
N LEU A 31 19.42 18.27 -3.76
CA LEU A 31 18.87 19.56 -4.18
C LEU A 31 19.08 20.64 -3.12
N VAL A 32 18.77 20.33 -1.85
CA VAL A 32 18.99 21.27 -0.73
C VAL A 32 20.47 21.56 -0.53
N LEU A 33 21.33 20.55 -0.62
CA LEU A 33 22.79 20.72 -0.53
C LEU A 33 23.31 21.65 -1.63
N LEU A 34 22.80 21.51 -2.86
CA LEU A 34 23.17 22.35 -3.99
C LEU A 34 22.76 23.81 -3.75
N VAL A 35 21.56 24.05 -3.22
CA VAL A 35 21.09 25.40 -2.81
C VAL A 35 21.96 25.98 -1.69
N LEU A 36 22.33 25.17 -0.70
CA LEU A 36 23.20 25.62 0.38
C LEU A 36 24.59 26.03 -0.16
N LEU A 37 25.14 25.23 -1.06
CA LEU A 37 26.42 25.51 -1.73
C LEU A 37 26.35 26.77 -2.58
N THR A 38 25.25 27.02 -3.30
CA THR A 38 25.10 28.26 -4.06
C THR A 38 25.04 29.48 -3.14
N ILE A 39 24.31 29.41 -2.03
CA ILE A 39 24.27 30.49 -1.03
C ILE A 39 25.67 30.75 -0.45
N LEU A 40 26.40 29.69 -0.07
CA LEU A 40 27.77 29.79 0.43
C LEU A 40 28.72 30.42 -0.61
N ALA A 41 28.63 30.00 -1.87
CA ALA A 41 29.44 30.53 -2.96
C ALA A 41 29.15 32.01 -3.26
N ILE A 42 27.91 32.45 -3.07
CA ILE A 42 27.56 33.88 -3.20
C ILE A 42 28.12 34.67 -2.01
N TYR A 43 27.94 34.15 -0.79
CA TYR A 43 28.26 34.89 0.44
C TYR A 43 29.77 35.00 0.71
N TYR A 44 30.53 33.92 0.52
CA TYR A 44 31.95 33.87 0.89
C TYR A 44 32.90 34.25 -0.24
N THR A 45 32.59 33.88 -1.47
CA THR A 45 33.56 33.97 -2.57
C THR A 45 33.41 35.21 -3.46
N GLN A 46 32.33 36.01 -3.31
CA GLN A 46 31.92 37.16 -4.15
C GLN A 46 31.84 36.90 -5.68
N THR A 47 32.44 35.83 -6.18
CA THR A 47 32.37 35.29 -7.55
C THR A 47 31.03 34.61 -7.84
N GLY A 48 30.29 34.20 -6.79
CA GLY A 48 28.90 33.76 -6.95
C GLY A 48 28.00 34.85 -7.52
N TYR A 49 28.27 36.12 -7.22
CA TYR A 49 27.53 37.26 -7.79
C TYR A 49 27.70 37.36 -9.30
N SER A 50 28.91 37.15 -9.84
CA SER A 50 29.18 37.18 -11.29
C SER A 50 28.58 36.01 -12.06
N ILE A 51 28.42 34.84 -11.43
CA ILE A 51 27.77 33.67 -12.05
C ILE A 51 26.24 33.82 -11.98
N VAL A 52 25.72 34.32 -10.86
CA VAL A 52 24.28 34.52 -10.66
C VAL A 52 23.75 35.75 -11.42
N GLN A 53 24.52 36.81 -11.62
CA GLN A 53 24.13 37.93 -12.49
C GLN A 53 24.02 37.54 -13.97
N LYS A 54 24.68 36.46 -14.41
CA LYS A 54 24.48 35.89 -15.75
C LYS A 54 23.19 35.08 -15.86
N LEU A 55 22.56 34.72 -14.75
CA LEU A 55 21.23 34.12 -14.77
C LEU A 55 20.18 35.24 -14.92
N PRO A 56 19.18 35.06 -15.81
CA PRO A 56 18.13 36.06 -16.05
C PRO A 56 17.15 36.23 -14.88
N LEU A 57 17.41 35.58 -13.73
CA LEU A 57 16.51 35.50 -12.59
C LEU A 57 17.17 36.10 -11.35
N SER A 58 16.44 36.98 -10.66
CA SER A 58 16.89 37.54 -9.39
C SER A 58 17.02 36.45 -8.32
N LEU A 59 17.97 36.61 -7.40
CA LEU A 59 18.20 35.69 -6.28
C LEU A 59 16.93 35.31 -5.50
N PRO A 60 16.04 36.26 -5.14
CA PRO A 60 14.79 35.92 -4.46
C PRO A 60 13.87 35.04 -5.31
N MET A 61 13.86 35.26 -6.63
CA MET A 61 13.03 34.51 -7.56
C MET A 61 13.56 33.08 -7.73
N LEU A 62 14.89 32.89 -7.77
CA LEU A 62 15.51 31.56 -7.73
C LEU A 62 15.14 30.80 -6.45
N CYS A 63 15.24 31.44 -5.28
CA CYS A 63 14.84 30.81 -4.01
C CYS A 63 13.35 30.40 -4.01
N ASN A 64 12.47 31.26 -4.54
CA ASN A 64 11.05 30.94 -4.65
C ASN A 64 10.79 29.76 -5.58
N VAL A 65 11.43 29.72 -6.75
CA VAL A 65 11.30 28.60 -7.71
C VAL A 65 11.77 27.29 -7.08
N VAL A 66 12.92 27.30 -6.40
CA VAL A 66 13.43 26.10 -5.74
C VAL A 66 12.53 25.65 -4.59
N SER A 67 12.00 26.58 -3.81
CA SER A 67 11.04 26.28 -2.75
C SER A 67 9.79 25.59 -3.29
N VAL A 68 9.21 26.11 -4.39
CA VAL A 68 8.06 25.49 -5.05
C VAL A 68 8.39 24.09 -5.59
N ILE A 69 9.57 23.89 -6.18
CA ILE A 69 10.03 22.57 -6.64
C ILE A 69 10.14 21.59 -5.47
N VAL A 70 10.74 22.00 -4.34
CA VAL A 70 10.86 21.14 -3.15
C VAL A 70 9.48 20.77 -2.60
N VAL A 71 8.57 21.74 -2.46
CA VAL A 71 7.20 21.51 -1.96
C VAL A 71 6.44 20.55 -2.89
N SER A 72 6.52 20.75 -4.21
CA SER A 72 5.88 19.85 -5.18
C SER A 72 6.43 18.42 -5.13
N LEU A 73 7.74 18.25 -4.94
CA LEU A 73 8.36 16.94 -4.75
C LEU A 73 7.88 16.26 -3.46
N ILE A 74 7.75 17.01 -2.36
CA ILE A 74 7.21 16.49 -1.10
C ILE A 74 5.76 16.01 -1.29
N ILE A 75 4.93 16.81 -1.95
CA ILE A 75 3.54 16.44 -2.25
C ILE A 75 3.52 15.16 -3.11
N LEU A 76 4.36 15.07 -4.13
CA LEU A 76 4.46 13.89 -4.99
C LEU A 76 4.84 12.64 -4.17
N ILE A 77 5.80 12.75 -3.25
CA ILE A 77 6.21 11.66 -2.36
C ILE A 77 5.02 11.17 -1.51
N ILE A 78 4.25 12.10 -0.93
CA ILE A 78 3.07 11.77 -0.13
C ILE A 78 2.02 11.05 -0.98
N VAL A 79 1.73 11.56 -2.18
CA VAL A 79 0.76 10.94 -3.11
C VAL A 79 1.20 9.53 -3.48
N ILE A 80 2.47 9.33 -3.84
CA ILE A 80 3.03 8.01 -4.15
C ILE A 80 2.84 7.07 -2.96
N HIS A 81 3.16 7.51 -1.74
CA HIS A 81 2.98 6.69 -0.54
C HIS A 81 1.52 6.27 -0.34
N ILE A 82 0.57 7.20 -0.46
CA ILE A 82 -0.87 6.92 -0.32
C ILE A 82 -1.34 5.92 -1.37
N VAL A 83 -0.94 6.10 -2.63
CA VAL A 83 -1.32 5.20 -3.74
C VAL A 83 -0.78 3.79 -3.50
N PHE A 84 0.48 3.66 -3.07
CA PHE A 84 1.08 2.36 -2.75
C PHE A 84 0.37 1.68 -1.58
N ARG A 85 0.07 2.42 -0.51
CA ARG A 85 -0.69 1.90 0.65
C ARG A 85 -2.06 1.38 0.25
N ARG A 86 -2.85 2.15 -0.51
CA ARG A 86 -4.16 1.72 -1.02
C ARG A 86 -4.06 0.47 -1.88
N LYS A 87 -3.04 0.37 -2.73
CA LYS A 87 -2.83 -0.80 -3.59
C LYS A 87 -2.53 -2.07 -2.79
N ILE A 88 -1.71 -1.96 -1.74
CA ILE A 88 -1.43 -3.08 -0.83
C ILE A 88 -2.69 -3.49 -0.07
N GLU A 89 -3.48 -2.53 0.40
CA GLU A 89 -4.72 -2.80 1.13
C GLU A 89 -5.76 -3.51 0.25
N ASN A 90 -5.95 -3.06 -0.99
CA ASN A 90 -6.82 -3.72 -1.95
C ASN A 90 -6.38 -5.17 -2.24
N LEU A 91 -5.08 -5.43 -2.32
CA LEU A 91 -4.55 -6.80 -2.48
C LEU A 91 -4.81 -7.67 -1.25
N LYS A 92 -4.72 -7.10 -0.03
CA LYS A 92 -5.09 -7.81 1.21
C LYS A 92 -6.58 -8.10 1.29
N ILE A 93 -7.44 -7.18 0.86
CA ILE A 93 -8.88 -7.40 0.78
C ILE A 93 -9.20 -8.50 -0.22
N ALA A 94 -8.53 -8.51 -1.37
CA ALA A 94 -8.67 -9.57 -2.38
C ALA A 94 -8.18 -10.96 -1.91
N MET A 95 -7.33 -11.02 -0.88
CA MET A 95 -6.92 -12.27 -0.23
C MET A 95 -7.93 -12.79 0.78
N LYS A 96 -8.81 -11.94 1.32
CA LYS A 96 -9.88 -12.42 2.20
C LYS A 96 -10.84 -13.26 1.34
N PRO A 97 -11.28 -14.44 1.83
CA PRO A 97 -12.30 -15.20 1.12
C PRO A 97 -13.48 -14.28 0.88
N LYS A 98 -13.94 -14.18 -0.38
CA LYS A 98 -15.13 -13.41 -0.71
C LYS A 98 -16.26 -13.93 0.20
N PRO A 99 -16.97 -13.05 0.93
CA PRO A 99 -18.11 -13.50 1.71
C PRO A 99 -19.06 -14.21 0.75
N ILE A 100 -19.41 -15.45 1.05
CA ILE A 100 -20.42 -16.17 0.29
C ILE A 100 -21.71 -15.40 0.55
N ILE A 101 -22.34 -14.86 -0.49
CA ILE A 101 -23.59 -14.10 -0.32
C ILE A 101 -24.73 -15.11 -0.45
N TYR A 102 -25.53 -15.26 0.61
CA TYR A 102 -26.74 -16.08 0.61
C TYR A 102 -27.94 -15.17 0.81
N LYS A 103 -28.86 -15.13 -0.17
CA LYS A 103 -30.05 -14.25 -0.17
C LYS A 103 -29.74 -12.77 0.13
N GLY A 104 -28.65 -12.23 -0.43
CA GLY A 104 -28.23 -10.84 -0.19
C GLY A 104 -27.54 -10.59 1.15
N LYS A 105 -27.47 -11.59 2.04
CA LYS A 105 -26.78 -11.53 3.35
C LYS A 105 -25.37 -12.11 3.27
N LYS A 106 -24.45 -11.61 4.11
CA LYS A 106 -23.09 -12.16 4.27
C LYS A 106 -23.18 -13.50 5.00
N LEU A 107 -22.77 -14.59 4.35
CA LEU A 107 -22.76 -15.92 4.93
C LEU A 107 -21.39 -16.25 5.53
N TYR A 108 -21.32 -16.36 6.85
CA TYR A 108 -20.16 -16.92 7.54
C TYR A 108 -20.34 -18.43 7.66
N THR A 109 -19.28 -19.20 7.43
CA THR A 109 -19.34 -20.67 7.55
C THR A 109 -18.54 -21.11 8.76
N PHE A 110 -19.22 -21.78 9.69
CA PHE A 110 -18.59 -22.45 10.84
C PHE A 110 -18.66 -23.96 10.61
N THR A 111 -17.57 -24.68 10.86
CA THR A 111 -17.52 -26.14 10.67
C THR A 111 -17.09 -26.81 11.95
N TYR A 112 -17.90 -27.78 12.42
CA TYR A 112 -17.64 -28.57 13.62
C TYR A 112 -17.53 -30.07 13.25
N PRO A 113 -16.47 -30.79 13.68
CA PRO A 113 -15.32 -30.29 14.43
C PRO A 113 -14.42 -29.36 13.58
N GLU A 114 -13.71 -28.45 14.25
CA GLU A 114 -12.88 -27.44 13.57
C GLU A 114 -11.83 -28.10 12.67
N GLY A 115 -11.75 -27.65 11.42
CA GLY A 115 -10.77 -28.17 10.46
C GLY A 115 -11.12 -29.52 9.81
N ALA A 116 -12.29 -30.10 10.11
CA ALA A 116 -12.75 -31.33 9.47
C ALA A 116 -12.82 -31.20 7.94
N ARG A 117 -12.24 -32.16 7.21
CA ARG A 117 -12.25 -32.24 5.74
C ARG A 117 -12.79 -33.60 5.31
N GLY A 118 -13.71 -33.61 4.34
CA GLY A 118 -14.36 -34.85 3.88
C GLY A 118 -15.42 -35.36 4.87
N GLY A 119 -16.21 -36.35 4.45
CA GLY A 119 -17.37 -36.83 5.20
C GLY A 119 -18.69 -36.15 4.80
N ILE A 120 -19.78 -36.58 5.44
CA ILE A 120 -21.11 -36.01 5.25
C ILE A 120 -21.35 -34.97 6.35
N PHE A 121 -21.74 -33.77 5.95
CA PHE A 121 -22.02 -32.66 6.85
C PHE A 121 -23.50 -32.29 6.79
N SER A 122 -24.12 -32.16 7.95
CA SER A 122 -25.38 -31.45 8.10
C SER A 122 -25.11 -29.95 7.97
N LYS A 123 -25.90 -29.26 7.15
CA LYS A 123 -25.79 -27.81 6.93
C LYS A 123 -27.03 -27.15 7.51
N THR A 124 -26.84 -26.29 8.50
CA THR A 124 -27.89 -25.48 9.08
C THR A 124 -27.57 -24.01 8.86
N ILE A 125 -28.44 -23.29 8.15
CA ILE A 125 -28.31 -21.86 7.92
C ILE A 125 -29.16 -21.14 8.97
N ILE A 126 -28.51 -20.35 9.82
CA ILE A 126 -29.12 -19.52 10.86
C ILE A 126 -28.99 -18.08 10.40
N GLU A 127 -30.13 -17.40 10.23
CA GLU A 127 -30.13 -15.96 9.98
C GLU A 127 -29.95 -15.22 11.32
N ILE A 128 -28.93 -14.37 11.42
CA ILE A 128 -28.67 -13.60 12.65
C ILE A 128 -29.30 -12.21 12.54
N ASP A 129 -28.99 -11.51 11.44
CA ASP A 129 -29.44 -10.14 11.20
C ASP A 129 -29.92 -9.96 9.76
N ASP A 130 -30.38 -8.75 9.44
CA ASP A 130 -30.76 -8.34 8.08
C ASP A 130 -29.61 -8.40 7.07
N SER A 131 -28.37 -8.32 7.55
CA SER A 131 -27.16 -8.33 6.70
C SER A 131 -26.31 -9.59 6.84
N THR A 132 -26.60 -10.48 7.80
CA THR A 132 -25.71 -11.58 8.19
C THR A 132 -26.45 -12.89 8.40
N ALA A 133 -25.92 -13.95 7.79
CA ALA A 133 -26.33 -15.33 8.01
C ALA A 133 -25.12 -16.19 8.38
N VAL A 134 -25.32 -17.24 9.16
CA VAL A 134 -24.29 -18.21 9.54
C VAL A 134 -24.69 -19.59 9.07
N ASN A 135 -23.81 -20.24 8.32
CA ASN A 135 -23.91 -21.64 7.94
C ASN A 135 -23.09 -22.48 8.91
N VAL A 136 -23.78 -23.20 9.79
CA VAL A 136 -23.20 -24.18 10.70
C VAL A 136 -23.15 -25.53 9.99
N ARG A 137 -21.93 -26.05 9.80
CA ARG A 137 -21.66 -27.35 9.19
C ARG A 137 -21.23 -28.32 10.27
N CYS A 138 -22.10 -29.24 10.66
CA CYS A 138 -21.77 -30.29 11.62
C CYS A 138 -21.44 -31.58 10.86
N GLN A 139 -20.27 -32.18 11.12
CA GLN A 139 -19.90 -33.47 10.54
C GLN A 139 -20.76 -34.57 11.17
N VAL A 140 -21.56 -35.24 10.34
CA VAL A 140 -22.44 -36.34 10.75
C VAL A 140 -21.72 -37.67 10.56
N ILE A 141 -21.02 -37.83 9.43
CA ILE A 141 -20.27 -39.04 9.09
C ILE A 141 -18.84 -38.63 8.73
N LYS A 142 -17.86 -39.28 9.35
CA LYS A 142 -16.44 -39.06 9.05
C LYS A 142 -16.07 -39.65 7.69
N PRO A 143 -15.05 -39.11 7.02
CA PRO A 143 -14.58 -39.68 5.76
C PRO A 143 -14.17 -41.15 5.87
N GLU A 144 -13.65 -41.57 7.03
CA GLU A 144 -13.27 -42.97 7.28
C GLU A 144 -14.47 -43.94 7.28
N ASP A 145 -15.68 -43.45 7.58
CA ASP A 145 -16.88 -44.28 7.78
C ASP A 145 -17.82 -44.27 6.57
N LEU A 146 -17.47 -43.56 5.49
CA LEU A 146 -18.30 -43.39 4.29
C LEU A 146 -18.44 -44.67 3.43
N TRP A 147 -17.56 -45.65 3.63
CA TRP A 147 -17.41 -46.84 2.78
C TRP A 147 -17.28 -48.14 3.58
N ARG A 148 -17.64 -48.13 4.87
CA ARG A 148 -17.71 -49.33 5.69
C ARG A 148 -19.01 -50.08 5.48
#